data_AF-A0A0G1J9M9-F1
#
_entry.id   AF-A0A0G1J9M9-F1
#
_cell.length_a   1.000
_cell.length_b   1.000
_cell.length_c   1.000
_cell.angle_alpha   90.00
_cell.angle_beta   90.00
_cell.angle_gamma   90.00
#
_symmetry.space_group_name_H-M   'P 1'
#
loop_
_entity.id
_entity.type
_entity.pdbx_description
1 polymer ?
#
loop_
_entity_poly.entity_id
_entity_poly.type
_entity_poly.pdbx_seq_one_letter_code
_entity_poly.pdbx_strand_id
1 'polypeptide(L)'
;DQGGLGWSGAALTKVMEKLEQIVFEQKALWQDEIIKEKKVSKEVEEKKRQVVEQALAKEKAAKIKAKPLPVPITPVMSSGSVEPSGRPKMDDVAFTRKLSGPVEELQNMSLEEFRRLSRHPEEAVTKISDKISLLEEQGISQKISGIKAWRASAVNRLYLDMNKQALMTGKKITEIIADRTAAGQETLTVEEAQVINKLNGGLRF
;
A
#
# COMPACT_ATOMS: atom_id res chain seq x y z
N ASP A 1 -33.16 -5.82 45.73
CA ASP A 1 -32.25 -5.98 44.58
C ASP A 1 -32.86 -5.54 43.27
N GLN A 2 -32.79 -4.24 43.00
CA GLN A 2 -32.96 -3.69 41.65
C GLN A 2 -31.61 -3.10 41.25
N GLY A 3 -30.79 -3.90 40.58
CA GLY A 3 -29.60 -3.44 39.88
C GLY A 3 -30.01 -2.84 38.53
N GLY A 4 -29.44 -1.69 38.20
CA GLY A 4 -29.85 -0.83 37.09
C GLY A 4 -29.88 -1.49 35.72
N LEU A 5 -30.72 -0.92 34.84
CA LEU A 5 -31.08 -1.34 33.48
C LEU A 5 -32.21 -2.37 33.34
N GLY A 6 -33.22 -2.41 34.23
CA GLY A 6 -34.61 -2.78 33.92
C GLY A 6 -34.94 -4.10 33.18
N TRP A 7 -33.96 -4.95 32.91
CA TRP A 7 -34.07 -6.18 32.13
C TRP A 7 -33.98 -7.34 33.11
N SER A 8 -34.98 -8.22 33.09
CA SER A 8 -34.94 -9.41 33.93
C SER A 8 -33.77 -10.31 33.51
N GLY A 9 -33.14 -11.01 34.46
CA GLY A 9 -32.05 -11.94 34.15
C GLY A 9 -32.43 -12.99 33.10
N ALA A 10 -33.71 -13.38 33.06
CA ALA A 10 -34.27 -14.29 32.06
C ALA A 10 -34.42 -13.66 30.65
N ALA A 11 -34.55 -12.34 30.54
CA ALA A 11 -34.56 -11.65 29.25
C ALA A 11 -33.13 -11.52 28.68
N LEU A 12 -32.14 -11.26 29.55
CA LEU A 12 -30.73 -11.20 29.15
C LEU A 12 -30.20 -12.53 28.64
N THR A 13 -30.56 -13.66 29.29
CA THR A 13 -30.12 -14.99 28.84
C THR A 13 -30.68 -15.34 27.46
N LYS A 14 -31.95 -15.04 27.19
CA LYS A 14 -32.56 -15.26 25.86
C LYS A 14 -31.94 -14.40 24.76
N VAL A 15 -31.57 -13.16 25.08
CA VAL A 15 -30.88 -12.27 24.13
C VAL A 15 -29.46 -12.76 23.88
N MET A 16 -28.75 -13.23 24.90
CA MET A 16 -27.42 -13.82 24.76
C MET A 16 -27.43 -15.11 23.94
N GLU A 17 -28.39 -16.01 24.18
CA GLU A 17 -28.55 -17.25 23.41
C GLU A 17 -28.80 -16.95 21.92
N LYS A 18 -29.64 -15.95 21.62
CA LYS A 18 -29.89 -15.51 20.24
C LYS A 18 -28.66 -14.84 19.61
N LEU A 19 -27.88 -14.08 20.38
CA LEU A 19 -26.60 -13.51 19.93
C LEU A 19 -25.58 -14.61 19.62
N GLU A 20 -25.47 -15.62 20.48
CA GLU A 20 -24.58 -16.77 20.24
C GLU A 20 -24.96 -17.53 18.97
N GLN A 21 -26.26 -17.72 18.72
CA GLN A 21 -26.75 -18.34 17.50
C GLN A 21 -26.40 -17.52 16.25
N ILE A 22 -26.60 -16.21 16.27
CA ILE A 22 -26.25 -15.30 15.16
C ILE A 22 -24.73 -15.30 14.90
N VAL A 23 -23.93 -15.26 15.96
CA VAL A 23 -22.46 -15.30 15.85
C VAL A 23 -21.99 -16.64 15.30
N PHE A 24 -22.63 -17.74 15.69
CA PHE A 24 -22.32 -19.08 15.19
C PHE A 24 -22.67 -19.22 13.69
N GLU A 25 -23.84 -18.74 13.27
CA GLU A 25 -24.25 -18.72 11.86
C GLU A 25 -23.30 -17.87 11.00
N GLN A 26 -22.89 -16.70 11.51
CA GLN A 26 -21.95 -15.82 10.79
C GLN A 26 -20.56 -16.44 10.68
N LYS A 27 -20.11 -17.18 11.70
CA LYS A 27 -18.83 -17.90 11.69
C LYS A 27 -18.80 -19.04 10.68
N ALA A 28 -19.91 -19.76 10.49
CA ALA A 28 -20.01 -20.83 9.50
C ALA A 28 -19.89 -20.28 8.06
N LEU A 29 -20.62 -19.20 7.76
CA LEU A 29 -20.56 -18.54 6.44
C LEU A 29 -19.14 -18.04 6.11
N TRP A 30 -18.45 -17.48 7.10
CA TRP A 30 -17.07 -17.01 6.92
C TRP A 30 -16.09 -18.15 6.66
N GLN A 31 -16.30 -19.35 7.24
CA GLN A 31 -15.43 -20.50 6.96
C GLN A 31 -15.61 -21.04 5.54
N ASP A 32 -16.84 -21.12 5.05
CA ASP A 32 -17.13 -21.57 3.69
C ASP A 32 -16.54 -20.61 2.64
N GLU A 33 -16.61 -19.30 2.90
CA GLU A 33 -16.01 -18.28 2.02
C GLU A 33 -14.49 -18.38 1.98
N ILE A 34 -13.83 -18.59 3.13
CA ILE A 34 -12.37 -18.83 3.19
C ILE A 34 -11.97 -20.10 2.42
N ILE A 35 -12.77 -21.18 2.52
CA ILE A 35 -12.50 -22.42 1.78
C ILE A 35 -12.65 -22.19 0.28
N LYS A 36 -13.66 -21.43 -0.15
CA LYS A 36 -13.90 -21.07 -1.55
C LYS A 36 -12.76 -20.22 -2.10
N GLU A 37 -12.31 -19.20 -1.37
CA GLU A 37 -11.16 -18.35 -1.76
C GLU A 37 -9.87 -19.16 -1.88
N LYS A 38 -9.59 -20.07 -0.93
CA LYS A 38 -8.43 -20.96 -1.00
C LYS A 38 -8.47 -21.89 -2.21
N LYS A 39 -9.65 -22.39 -2.60
CA LYS A 39 -9.81 -23.24 -3.78
C LYS A 39 -9.56 -22.45 -5.07
N VAL A 40 -10.11 -21.25 -5.18
CA VAL A 40 -9.87 -20.35 -6.32
C VAL A 40 -8.38 -19.97 -6.40
N SER A 41 -7.74 -19.64 -5.28
CA SER A 41 -6.32 -19.31 -5.24
C SER A 41 -5.42 -20.47 -5.70
N LYS A 42 -5.77 -21.72 -5.34
CA LYS A 42 -5.04 -22.91 -5.82
C LYS A 42 -5.20 -23.13 -7.32
N GLU A 43 -6.41 -22.95 -7.85
CA GLU A 43 -6.67 -23.10 -9.29
C GLU A 43 -5.97 -22.01 -10.13
N VAL A 44 -5.90 -20.78 -9.61
CA VAL A 44 -5.17 -19.68 -10.25
C VAL A 44 -3.66 -19.94 -10.28
N GLU A 45 -3.09 -20.45 -9.19
CA GLU A 45 -1.67 -20.83 -9.13
C GLU A 45 -1.34 -21.98 -10.09
N GLU A 46 -2.23 -22.96 -10.22
CA GLU A 46 -2.05 -24.07 -11.16
C GLU A 46 -2.10 -23.61 -12.61
N LYS A 47 -3.05 -22.73 -12.96
CA LYS A 47 -3.11 -22.11 -14.30
C LYS A 47 -1.88 -21.25 -14.59
N LYS A 48 -1.38 -20.48 -13.62
CA LYS A 48 -0.13 -19.71 -13.77
C LYS A 48 1.07 -20.60 -14.05
N ARG A 49 1.22 -21.72 -13.32
CA ARG A 49 2.30 -22.70 -13.55
C ARG A 49 2.24 -23.28 -14.95
N GLN A 50 1.07 -23.65 -15.44
CA GLN A 50 0.89 -24.18 -16.80
C GLN A 50 1.26 -23.14 -17.89
N VAL A 51 0.91 -21.87 -17.70
CA VAL A 51 1.28 -20.80 -18.66
C VAL A 51 2.78 -20.55 -18.68
N VAL A 52 3.46 -20.57 -17.52
CA VAL A 52 4.91 -20.42 -17.43
C VAL A 52 5.63 -21.58 -18.10
N GLU A 53 5.17 -22.81 -17.89
CA GLU A 53 5.75 -24.00 -18.53
C GLU A 53 5.59 -23.98 -20.06
N GLN A 54 4.42 -23.58 -20.55
CA GLN A 54 4.16 -23.40 -21.98
C GLN A 54 4.98 -22.26 -22.60
N ALA A 55 5.25 -21.18 -21.87
CA ALA A 55 6.11 -20.09 -22.33
C ALA A 55 7.59 -20.53 -22.41
N LEU A 56 8.08 -21.28 -21.41
CA LEU A 56 9.45 -21.79 -21.38
C LEU A 56 9.73 -22.79 -22.51
N ALA A 57 8.75 -23.62 -22.87
CA ALA A 57 8.85 -24.54 -24.00
C ALA A 57 8.94 -23.80 -25.35
N LYS A 58 8.19 -22.69 -25.50
CA LYS A 58 8.22 -21.85 -26.70
C LYS A 58 9.53 -21.07 -26.84
N GLU A 59 10.12 -20.58 -25.74
CA GLU A 59 11.40 -19.87 -25.78
C GLU A 59 12.56 -20.81 -26.15
N LYS A 60 12.57 -22.05 -25.64
CA LYS A 60 13.58 -23.06 -26.00
C LYS A 60 13.54 -23.43 -27.49
N ALA A 61 12.36 -23.41 -28.13
CA ALA A 61 12.23 -23.65 -29.56
C ALA A 61 12.73 -22.46 -30.42
N ALA A 62 12.64 -21.22 -29.91
CA ALA A 62 13.04 -20.02 -30.65
C ALA A 62 14.58 -19.77 -30.63
N LYS A 63 15.29 -20.24 -29.60
CA LYS A 63 16.73 -19.99 -29.41
C LYS A 63 17.67 -20.78 -30.33
N ILE A 64 17.17 -21.71 -31.15
CA ILE A 64 18.00 -22.51 -32.09
C ILE A 64 18.37 -21.73 -33.37
N LYS A 65 17.78 -20.54 -33.62
CA LYS A 65 17.84 -19.89 -34.95
C LYS A 65 18.57 -18.54 -35.06
N ALA A 66 19.31 -18.06 -34.05
CA ALA A 66 19.97 -16.75 -34.12
C ALA A 66 21.50 -16.83 -33.93
N LYS A 67 22.23 -16.51 -35.01
CA LYS A 67 23.70 -16.40 -35.07
C LYS A 67 24.09 -14.95 -34.74
N PRO A 68 25.04 -14.66 -33.83
CA PRO A 68 25.40 -13.29 -33.52
C PRO A 68 26.51 -12.76 -34.45
N LEU A 69 26.37 -11.51 -34.90
CA LEU A 69 27.43 -10.70 -35.52
C LEU A 69 28.02 -9.75 -34.46
N PRO A 70 29.35 -9.50 -34.48
CA PRO A 70 30.00 -8.56 -33.57
C PRO A 70 30.03 -7.14 -34.15
N VAL A 71 29.74 -6.13 -33.32
CA VAL A 71 30.04 -4.72 -33.63
C VAL A 71 31.28 -4.27 -32.84
N PRO A 72 32.29 -3.66 -33.49
CA PRO A 72 33.45 -3.11 -32.79
C PRO A 72 33.15 -1.70 -32.26
N ILE A 73 33.56 -1.46 -31.01
CA ILE A 73 33.55 -0.15 -30.35
C ILE A 73 34.96 0.43 -30.46
N THR A 74 35.10 1.68 -30.95
CA THR A 74 36.29 2.50 -30.70
C THR A 74 35.91 3.98 -30.49
N PRO A 75 36.78 4.77 -29.81
CA PRO A 75 36.39 5.74 -28.78
C PRO A 75 36.60 7.20 -29.23
N VAL A 76 36.44 8.17 -28.31
CA VAL A 76 37.49 9.14 -27.89
C VAL A 76 36.90 10.16 -26.92
N MET A 77 37.65 10.39 -25.84
CA MET A 77 37.44 11.40 -24.81
C MET A 77 37.83 12.79 -25.34
N SER A 78 37.05 13.82 -25.00
CA SER A 78 37.49 15.22 -25.08
C SER A 78 37.48 15.83 -23.68
N SER A 79 38.67 15.98 -23.11
CA SER A 79 38.92 16.77 -21.91
C SER A 79 38.96 18.25 -22.30
N GLY A 80 38.01 19.03 -21.83
CA GLY A 80 37.98 20.48 -21.96
C GLY A 80 38.06 21.12 -20.58
N SER A 81 39.27 21.50 -20.18
CA SER A 81 39.53 22.34 -19.01
C SER A 81 39.39 23.82 -19.39
N VAL A 82 38.54 24.56 -18.69
CA VAL A 82 38.56 26.03 -18.65
C VAL A 82 38.23 26.48 -17.23
N GLU A 83 39.17 27.19 -16.61
CA GLU A 83 39.08 27.75 -15.26
C GLU A 83 38.13 28.97 -15.16
N PRO A 84 37.63 29.30 -13.95
CA PRO A 84 36.52 30.23 -13.76
C PRO A 84 36.97 31.68 -13.53
N SER A 85 36.38 32.63 -14.25
CA SER A 85 36.49 34.06 -13.94
C SER A 85 35.27 34.56 -13.15
N GLY A 86 35.56 35.46 -12.20
CA GLY A 86 34.72 35.75 -11.03
C GLY A 86 33.45 36.56 -11.26
N ARG A 87 32.40 36.11 -10.55
CA ARG A 87 31.27 36.86 -9.98
C ARG A 87 30.83 36.09 -8.72
N PRO A 88 30.27 36.72 -7.67
CA PRO A 88 29.58 35.97 -6.64
C PRO A 88 28.40 35.28 -7.31
N LYS A 89 28.51 33.97 -7.53
CA LYS A 89 27.41 33.16 -8.04
C LYS A 89 26.42 33.05 -6.89
N MET A 90 25.16 33.43 -7.13
CA MET A 90 24.09 32.78 -6.40
C MET A 90 24.28 31.29 -6.67
N ASP A 91 24.64 30.53 -5.64
CA ASP A 91 24.55 29.08 -5.70
C ASP A 91 23.07 28.79 -5.87
N ASP A 92 22.67 28.59 -7.12
CA ASP A 92 21.40 27.97 -7.44
C ASP A 92 21.43 26.63 -6.69
N VAL A 93 20.63 26.52 -5.63
CA VAL A 93 20.56 25.29 -4.83
C VAL A 93 19.84 24.29 -5.71
N ALA A 94 20.61 23.66 -6.60
CA ALA A 94 20.15 22.57 -7.42
C ALA A 94 19.68 21.48 -6.47
N PHE A 95 18.36 21.28 -6.40
CA PHE A 95 17.74 20.24 -5.58
C PHE A 95 18.28 18.89 -6.06
N THR A 96 19.33 18.42 -5.39
CA THR A 96 19.91 17.13 -5.67
C THR A 96 18.92 16.12 -5.11
N ARG A 97 18.18 15.44 -5.99
CA ARG A 97 17.32 14.31 -5.62
C ARG A 97 18.22 13.28 -4.95
N LYS A 98 18.20 13.26 -3.61
CA LYS A 98 18.87 12.21 -2.85
C LYS A 98 18.21 10.89 -3.25
N LEU A 99 19.02 9.90 -3.57
CA LEU A 99 18.54 8.54 -3.77
C LEU A 99 18.06 8.05 -2.39
N SER A 100 16.76 8.16 -2.12
CA SER A 100 16.18 7.70 -0.87
C SER A 100 16.05 6.17 -0.89
N GLY A 101 16.42 5.51 0.20
CA GLY A 101 16.21 4.08 0.35
C GLY A 101 14.72 3.70 0.46
N PRO A 102 14.35 2.42 0.35
CA PRO A 102 12.95 1.99 0.38
C PRO A 102 12.19 2.43 1.65
N VAL A 103 12.87 2.46 2.80
CA VAL A 103 12.31 2.95 4.07
C VAL A 103 12.09 4.46 4.04
N GLU A 104 13.05 5.22 3.53
CA GLU A 104 12.96 6.69 3.45
C GLU A 104 11.89 7.12 2.43
N GLU A 105 11.74 6.38 1.32
CA GLU A 105 10.67 6.59 0.36
C GLU A 105 9.28 6.40 0.99
N LEU A 106 9.12 5.37 1.84
CA LEU A 106 7.86 5.16 2.57
C LEU A 106 7.61 6.28 3.58
N GLN A 107 8.65 6.75 4.26
CA GLN A 107 8.54 7.80 5.27
C GLN A 107 8.22 9.18 4.66
N ASN A 108 8.82 9.50 3.52
CA ASN A 108 8.66 10.81 2.89
C ASN A 108 7.48 10.88 1.91
N MET A 109 6.70 9.80 1.80
CA MET A 109 5.60 9.72 0.86
C MET A 109 4.55 10.82 1.10
N SER A 110 4.42 11.68 0.11
CA SER A 110 3.39 12.73 0.02
C SER A 110 2.16 12.26 -0.74
N LEU A 111 1.06 13.03 -0.66
CA LEU A 111 -0.19 12.71 -1.35
C LEU A 111 -0.03 12.72 -2.87
N GLU A 112 0.72 13.67 -3.40
CA GLU A 112 1.04 13.74 -4.82
C GLU A 112 1.83 12.50 -5.28
N GLU A 113 2.82 12.08 -4.48
CA GLU A 113 3.60 10.88 -4.79
C GLU A 113 2.77 9.61 -4.74
N PHE A 114 1.87 9.50 -3.77
CA PHE A 114 0.92 8.39 -3.70
C PHE A 114 0.06 8.30 -4.96
N ARG A 115 -0.49 9.43 -5.43
CA ARG A 115 -1.26 9.51 -6.69
C ARG A 115 -0.39 9.28 -7.94
N ARG A 116 0.92 9.52 -7.85
CA ARG A 116 1.88 9.24 -8.92
C ARG A 116 2.24 7.74 -9.00
N LEU A 117 2.12 6.98 -7.91
CA LEU A 117 2.41 5.53 -7.93
C LEU A 117 1.47 4.77 -8.87
N SER A 118 0.19 5.11 -8.89
CA SER A 118 -0.78 4.63 -9.89
C SER A 118 -1.96 5.58 -9.98
N ARG A 119 -2.64 5.57 -11.14
CA ARG A 119 -3.95 6.22 -11.31
C ARG A 119 -5.03 5.57 -10.44
N HIS A 120 -4.88 4.28 -10.12
CA HIS A 120 -5.83 3.54 -9.31
C HIS A 120 -5.31 3.42 -7.86
N PRO A 121 -6.05 3.91 -6.84
CA PRO A 121 -5.60 3.87 -5.45
C PRO A 121 -5.28 2.46 -4.94
N GLU A 122 -6.00 1.44 -5.40
CA GLU A 122 -5.72 0.04 -5.03
C GLU A 122 -4.32 -0.39 -5.46
N GLU A 123 -3.94 -0.12 -6.71
CA GLU A 123 -2.61 -0.46 -7.22
C GLU A 123 -1.50 0.32 -6.51
N ALA A 124 -1.76 1.58 -6.15
CA ALA A 124 -0.80 2.39 -5.39
C ALA A 124 -0.51 1.76 -4.02
N VAL A 125 -1.57 1.33 -3.32
CA VAL A 125 -1.46 0.58 -2.05
C VAL A 125 -0.77 -0.77 -2.24
N THR A 126 -1.05 -1.50 -3.31
CA THR A 126 -0.36 -2.76 -3.62
C THR A 126 1.15 -2.53 -3.75
N LYS A 127 1.58 -1.50 -4.48
CA LYS A 127 3.01 -1.16 -4.62
C LYS A 127 3.68 -0.81 -3.27
N ILE A 128 2.94 -0.16 -2.37
CA ILE A 128 3.43 0.13 -1.02
C ILE A 128 3.55 -1.15 -0.20
N SER A 129 2.55 -2.03 -0.27
CA SER A 129 2.56 -3.34 0.38
C SER A 129 3.73 -4.19 -0.12
N ASP A 130 3.91 -4.28 -1.44
CA ASP A 130 4.99 -5.05 -2.07
C ASP A 130 6.37 -4.54 -1.63
N LYS A 131 6.52 -3.22 -1.48
CA LYS A 131 7.76 -2.61 -0.96
C LYS A 131 8.04 -3.04 0.49
N ILE A 132 7.01 -3.10 1.34
CA ILE A 132 7.13 -3.59 2.72
C ILE A 132 7.44 -5.09 2.74
N SER A 133 6.84 -5.88 1.85
CA SER A 133 7.15 -7.31 1.69
C SER A 133 8.58 -7.55 1.21
N LEU A 134 9.10 -6.71 0.30
CA LEU A 134 10.51 -6.79 -0.12
C LEU A 134 11.45 -6.46 1.05
N LEU A 135 11.08 -5.53 1.93
CA LEU A 135 11.82 -5.27 3.16
C LEU A 135 11.76 -6.47 4.12
N GLU A 136 10.65 -7.20 4.18
CA GLU A 136 10.53 -8.43 4.97
C GLU A 136 11.49 -9.53 4.51
N GLU A 137 11.71 -9.67 3.20
CA GLU A 137 12.71 -10.60 2.65
C GLU A 137 14.14 -10.28 3.13
N GLN A 138 14.42 -9.01 3.44
CA GLN A 138 15.70 -8.56 4.02
C GLN A 138 15.77 -8.75 5.54
N GLY A 139 14.66 -9.11 6.18
CA GLY A 139 14.55 -9.44 7.59
C GLY A 139 13.38 -8.74 8.30
N ILE A 140 12.93 -9.34 9.40
CA ILE A 140 11.80 -8.84 10.20
C ILE A 140 12.04 -7.40 10.69
N SER A 141 13.28 -7.06 11.08
CA SER A 141 13.62 -5.70 11.51
C SER A 141 13.43 -4.65 10.40
N GLN A 142 13.70 -5.03 9.15
CA GLN A 142 13.48 -4.17 7.98
C GLN A 142 12.00 -4.00 7.69
N LYS A 143 11.19 -5.08 7.78
CA LYS A 143 9.72 -4.99 7.74
C LYS A 143 9.18 -4.01 8.78
N ILE A 144 9.63 -4.14 10.03
CA ILE A 144 9.19 -3.26 11.13
C ILE A 144 9.53 -1.81 10.81
N SER A 145 10.74 -1.55 10.29
CA SER A 145 11.19 -0.22 9.89
C SER A 145 10.35 0.33 8.74
N GLY A 146 10.02 -0.48 7.73
CA GLY A 146 9.13 -0.11 6.63
C GLY A 146 7.71 0.24 7.08
N ILE A 147 7.12 -0.56 7.97
CA ILE A 147 5.79 -0.26 8.54
C ILE A 147 5.82 1.03 9.36
N LYS A 148 6.85 1.24 10.18
CA LYS A 148 7.01 2.49 10.96
C LYS A 148 7.16 3.70 10.04
N ALA A 149 7.96 3.57 8.97
CA ALA A 149 8.14 4.61 7.97
C ALA A 149 6.82 4.95 7.26
N TRP A 150 6.09 3.95 6.76
CA TRP A 150 4.77 4.17 6.16
C TRP A 150 3.81 4.87 7.12
N ARG A 151 3.76 4.44 8.39
CA ARG A 151 2.90 5.07 9.39
C ARG A 151 3.25 6.54 9.66
N ALA A 152 4.53 6.88 9.51
CA ALA A 152 5.05 8.24 9.61
C ALA A 152 4.97 9.03 8.30
N SER A 153 4.39 8.49 7.22
CA SER A 153 4.21 9.22 5.96
C SER A 153 3.21 10.36 6.09
N ALA A 154 3.36 11.39 5.25
CA ALA A 154 2.41 12.51 5.22
C ALA A 154 1.00 12.03 4.84
N VAL A 155 0.90 11.09 3.90
CA VAL A 155 -0.37 10.47 3.46
C VAL A 155 -1.06 9.75 4.60
N ASN A 156 -0.36 8.89 5.33
CA ASN A 156 -0.96 8.16 6.43
C ASN A 156 -1.33 9.09 7.61
N ARG A 157 -0.52 10.12 7.88
CA ARG A 157 -0.86 11.14 8.88
C ARG A 157 -2.12 11.91 8.49
N LEU A 158 -2.26 12.30 7.22
CA LEU A 158 -3.47 12.96 6.72
C LEU A 158 -4.70 12.08 6.90
N TYR A 159 -4.61 10.79 6.58
CA TYR A 159 -5.67 9.81 6.83
C TYR A 159 -6.07 9.77 8.33
N LEU A 160 -5.09 9.67 9.23
CA LEU A 160 -5.34 9.62 10.67
C LEU A 160 -5.96 10.91 11.20
N ASP A 161 -5.51 12.06 10.70
CA ASP A 161 -6.04 13.37 11.08
C ASP A 161 -7.51 13.54 10.65
N MET A 162 -7.85 13.14 9.42
CA MET A 162 -9.24 13.15 8.95
C MET A 162 -10.14 12.22 9.76
N ASN A 163 -9.65 11.03 10.14
CA ASN A 163 -10.39 10.11 11.01
C ASN A 163 -10.57 10.67 12.42
N LYS A 164 -9.53 11.30 12.99
CA LYS A 164 -9.63 11.98 14.28
C LYS A 164 -10.67 13.10 14.22
N GLN A 165 -10.68 13.89 13.16
CA GLN A 165 -11.67 14.96 12.94
C GLN A 165 -13.09 14.39 12.84
N ALA A 166 -13.28 13.29 12.12
CA ALA A 166 -14.56 12.59 12.03
C ALA A 166 -15.07 12.14 13.42
N LEU A 167 -14.20 11.52 14.22
CA LEU A 167 -14.53 11.09 15.58
C LEU A 167 -14.86 12.27 16.52
N MET A 168 -14.10 13.35 16.45
CA MET A 168 -14.32 14.53 17.31
C MET A 168 -15.60 15.30 16.96
N THR A 169 -16.00 15.29 15.68
CA THR A 169 -17.18 16.03 15.20
C THR A 169 -18.43 15.15 15.10
N GLY A 170 -18.29 13.83 15.25
CA GLY A 170 -19.38 12.87 15.04
C GLY A 170 -19.81 12.73 13.58
N LYS A 171 -19.04 13.28 12.63
CA LYS A 171 -19.31 13.23 11.19
C LYS A 171 -18.74 11.97 10.55
N LYS A 172 -19.30 11.57 9.41
CA LYS A 172 -18.71 10.51 8.57
C LYS A 172 -17.46 11.02 7.86
N ILE A 173 -16.51 10.13 7.58
CA ILE A 173 -15.28 10.48 6.83
C ILE A 173 -15.57 11.11 5.46
N THR A 174 -16.65 10.69 4.79
CA THR A 174 -17.11 11.25 3.52
C THR A 174 -17.52 12.72 3.64
N GLU A 175 -18.11 13.11 4.77
CA GLU A 175 -18.48 14.50 5.05
C GLU A 175 -17.23 15.34 5.35
N ILE A 176 -16.27 14.79 6.11
CA ILE A 176 -14.98 15.45 6.35
C ILE A 176 -14.22 15.69 5.03
N ILE A 177 -14.23 14.72 4.13
CA ILE A 177 -13.63 14.86 2.79
C ILE A 177 -14.31 15.99 2.02
N ALA A 178 -15.65 16.03 2.01
CA ALA A 178 -16.40 17.09 1.34
C ALA A 178 -16.10 18.47 1.93
N ASP A 179 -16.10 18.60 3.26
CA ASP A 179 -15.79 19.84 3.98
C ASP A 179 -14.38 20.35 3.65
N ARG A 180 -13.37 19.45 3.67
CA ARG A 180 -11.98 19.81 3.32
C ARG A 180 -11.83 20.18 1.86
N THR A 181 -12.51 19.46 0.96
CA THR A 181 -12.52 19.76 -0.48
C THR A 181 -13.11 21.15 -0.74
N ALA A 182 -14.25 21.46 -0.11
CA ALA A 182 -14.88 22.78 -0.21
C ALA A 182 -14.01 23.90 0.36
N ALA A 183 -13.22 23.60 1.40
CA ALA A 183 -12.26 24.54 2.00
C ALA A 183 -10.93 24.65 1.22
N GLY A 184 -10.76 23.92 0.11
CA GLY A 184 -9.51 23.91 -0.66
C GLY A 184 -8.31 23.32 0.10
N GLN A 185 -8.57 22.52 1.13
CA GLN A 185 -7.53 21.87 1.94
C GLN A 185 -7.09 20.56 1.30
N GLU A 186 -5.83 20.18 1.54
CA GLU A 186 -5.33 18.87 1.12
C GLU A 186 -6.18 17.76 1.77
N THR A 187 -6.71 16.87 0.94
CA THR A 187 -7.61 15.80 1.36
C THR A 187 -7.47 14.56 0.49
N LEU A 188 -7.73 13.41 1.11
CA LEU A 188 -7.88 12.13 0.42
C LEU A 188 -9.26 12.05 -0.24
N THR A 189 -9.35 11.31 -1.34
CA THR A 189 -10.66 10.88 -1.86
C THR A 189 -11.24 9.76 -0.99
N VAL A 190 -12.51 9.43 -1.21
CA VAL A 190 -13.18 8.36 -0.46
C VAL A 190 -12.52 7.01 -0.76
N GLU A 191 -12.19 6.77 -2.02
CA GLU A 191 -11.51 5.56 -2.50
C GLU A 191 -10.11 5.46 -1.90
N GLU A 192 -9.34 6.56 -1.90
CA GLU A 192 -8.01 6.62 -1.29
C GLU A 192 -8.06 6.30 0.21
N ALA A 193 -9.03 6.87 0.94
CA ALA A 193 -9.19 6.61 2.37
C ALA A 193 -9.55 5.13 2.65
N GLN A 194 -10.39 4.51 1.81
CA GLN A 194 -10.77 3.11 1.94
C GLN A 194 -9.59 2.16 1.72
N VAL A 195 -8.80 2.38 0.68
CA VAL A 195 -7.65 1.50 0.39
C VAL A 195 -6.55 1.65 1.42
N ILE A 196 -6.32 2.87 1.94
CA ILE A 196 -5.37 3.13 3.03
C ILE A 196 -5.82 2.45 4.32
N ASN A 197 -7.13 2.47 4.63
CA ASN A 197 -7.67 1.74 5.77
C ASN A 197 -7.37 0.23 5.65
N LYS A 198 -7.65 -0.35 4.48
CA LYS A 198 -7.39 -1.77 4.19
C LYS A 198 -5.91 -2.12 4.34
N LEU A 199 -5.01 -1.30 3.79
CA LEU A 199 -3.56 -1.46 3.96
C LEU A 199 -3.18 -1.45 5.45
N ASN A 200 -3.60 -0.41 6.18
CA ASN A 200 -3.27 -0.25 7.59
C ASN A 200 -3.76 -1.41 8.45
N GLY A 201 -4.92 -2.01 8.12
CA GLY A 201 -5.43 -3.21 8.79
C GLY A 201 -4.56 -4.46 8.58
N GLY A 202 -3.89 -4.56 7.42
CA GLY A 202 -2.97 -5.64 7.07
C GLY A 202 -1.55 -5.49 7.65
N LEU A 203 -1.13 -4.27 7.97
CA LEU A 203 0.21 -4.00 8.53
C LEU A 203 0.24 -4.25 10.05
N ARG A 204 0.50 -5.50 10.45
CA ARG A 204 0.69 -5.94 11.83
C ARG A 204 2.16 -6.32 12.10
N PHE A 205 2.58 -6.18 13.36
CA PHE A 205 3.88 -6.61 13.86
C PHE A 205 3.76 -7.96 14.55
#